data_AF-A0A3S0ST36-F1
#
_entry.id   AF-A0A3S0ST36-F1
#
_cell.length_a   1.000
_cell.length_b   1.000
_cell.length_c   1.000
_cell.angle_alpha   90.00
_cell.angle_beta   90.00
_cell.angle_gamma   90.00
#
_symmetry.space_group_name_H-M   'P 1'
#
loop_
_entity.id
_entity.type
_entity.pdbx_description
1 polymer ?
#
loop_
_entity_poly.entity_id
_entity_poly.type
_entity_poly.pdbx_seq_one_letter_code
_entity_poly.pdbx_strand_id
1 'polypeptide(L)'
;MELKQNLLGNYKENKRKKTINEINNFLIERDNEIFKLYQQGKILQGYKVVSKIPKTFKTEYGDNTVKRRRYVKYDEEKKKI
;
A
#
# COMPACT_ATOMS: atom_id res chain seq x y z
N MET A 1 -33.76 -20.51 2.05
CA MET A 1 -33.27 -19.37 1.23
C MET A 1 -31.82 -18.99 1.57
N GLU A 2 -31.08 -19.82 2.32
CA GLU A 2 -29.75 -19.48 2.86
C GLU A 2 -28.59 -19.77 1.90
N LEU A 3 -28.71 -20.79 1.05
CA LEU A 3 -27.61 -21.24 0.19
C LEU A 3 -27.13 -20.15 -0.78
N LYS A 4 -28.07 -19.41 -1.41
CA LYS A 4 -27.74 -18.32 -2.34
C LYS A 4 -27.11 -17.11 -1.63
N GLN A 5 -27.52 -16.81 -0.40
CA GLN A 5 -26.90 -15.74 0.39
C GLN A 5 -25.47 -16.11 0.82
N ASN A 6 -25.24 -17.36 1.22
CA ASN A 6 -23.90 -17.87 1.55
C ASN A 6 -22.95 -17.87 0.34
N LEU A 7 -23.44 -18.27 -0.85
CA LEU A 7 -22.65 -18.21 -2.09
C LEU A 7 -22.25 -16.78 -2.47
N LEU A 8 -23.20 -15.84 -2.38
CA LEU A 8 -22.93 -14.43 -2.68
C LEU A 8 -21.99 -13.79 -1.66
N GLY A 9 -22.12 -14.12 -0.37
CA GLY A 9 -21.21 -13.70 0.69
C GLY A 9 -19.79 -14.20 0.45
N ASN A 10 -19.63 -15.51 0.22
CA ASN A 10 -18.33 -16.13 -0.06
C ASN A 10 -17.68 -15.57 -1.32
N TYR A 11 -18.46 -15.29 -2.37
CA TYR A 11 -17.95 -14.67 -3.59
C TYR A 11 -17.37 -13.28 -3.32
N LYS A 12 -18.12 -12.43 -2.60
CA LYS A 12 -17.68 -11.06 -2.25
C LYS A 12 -16.44 -11.07 -1.35
N GLU A 13 -16.37 -12.00 -0.40
CA GLU A 13 -15.21 -12.14 0.48
C GLU A 13 -13.95 -12.58 -0.28
N ASN A 14 -14.08 -13.57 -1.17
CA ASN A 14 -12.97 -14.01 -2.02
C ASN A 14 -12.49 -12.90 -2.95
N LYS A 15 -13.41 -12.11 -3.53
CA LYS A 15 -13.06 -10.95 -4.34
C LYS A 15 -12.32 -9.89 -3.53
N ARG A 16 -12.80 -9.54 -2.32
CA ARG A 16 -12.06 -8.63 -1.42
C ARG A 16 -10.64 -9.11 -1.14
N LYS A 17 -10.46 -10.39 -0.76
CA LYS A 17 -9.13 -10.96 -0.48
C LYS A 17 -8.20 -10.87 -1.69
N LYS A 18 -8.72 -11.19 -2.88
CA LYS A 18 -7.95 -11.08 -4.13
C LYS A 18 -7.53 -9.63 -4.41
N THR A 19 -8.45 -8.69 -4.30
CA THR A 19 -8.18 -7.26 -4.52
C THR A 19 -7.16 -6.71 -3.52
N ILE A 20 -7.24 -7.10 -2.24
CA ILE A 20 -6.24 -6.70 -1.23
C ILE A 20 -4.85 -7.23 -1.60
N ASN A 21 -4.75 -8.48 -2.06
CA ASN A 21 -3.46 -9.06 -2.49
C ASN A 21 -2.88 -8.35 -3.71
N GLU A 22 -3.70 -8.04 -4.71
CA GLU A 22 -3.25 -7.30 -5.91
C GLU A 22 -2.74 -5.90 -5.54
N ILE A 23 -3.47 -5.17 -4.68
CA ILE A 23 -3.06 -3.84 -4.21
C ILE A 23 -1.75 -3.94 -3.41
N ASN A 24 -1.61 -4.95 -2.54
CA ASN A 24 -0.39 -5.18 -1.78
C ASN A 24 0.81 -5.43 -2.70
N ASN A 25 0.66 -6.31 -3.69
CA ASN A 25 1.72 -6.62 -4.65
C ASN A 25 2.15 -5.38 -5.43
N PHE A 26 1.19 -4.62 -5.96
CA PHE A 26 1.47 -3.36 -6.66
C PHE A 26 2.23 -2.35 -5.78
N LEU A 27 1.83 -2.19 -4.51
CA LEU A 27 2.51 -1.29 -3.59
C LEU A 27 3.93 -1.76 -3.26
N ILE A 28 4.16 -3.07 -3.12
CA ILE A 28 5.49 -3.66 -2.90
C ILE A 28 6.38 -3.42 -4.11
N GLU A 29 5.89 -3.66 -5.33
CA GLU A 29 6.64 -3.44 -6.57
C GLU A 29 7.05 -1.97 -6.71
N ARG A 30 6.11 -1.05 -6.47
CA ARG A 30 6.38 0.39 -6.47
C ARG A 30 7.43 0.78 -5.41
N ASP A 31 7.29 0.28 -4.18
CA ASP A 31 8.24 0.57 -3.10
C ASP A 31 9.64 0.03 -3.44
N ASN A 32 9.74 -1.14 -4.07
CA ASN A 32 10.99 -1.73 -4.53
C ASN A 32 11.64 -0.92 -5.65
N GLU A 33 10.84 -0.40 -6.59
CA GLU A 33 11.31 0.47 -7.66
C GLU A 33 11.88 1.79 -7.10
N ILE A 34 11.15 2.42 -6.17
CA ILE A 34 11.63 3.60 -5.45
C ILE A 34 12.93 3.29 -4.70
N PHE A 35 13.02 2.13 -4.04
CA PHE A 35 14.23 1.73 -3.33
C PHE A 35 15.43 1.49 -4.26
N LYS A 36 15.22 0.87 -5.42
CA LYS A 36 16.28 0.70 -6.44
C LYS A 36 16.79 2.05 -6.92
N LEU A 37 15.89 2.99 -7.19
CA LEU A 37 16.24 4.32 -7.66
C LEU A 37 16.97 5.14 -6.57
N TYR A 38 16.64 4.91 -5.30
CA TYR A 38 17.41 5.45 -4.16
C TYR A 38 18.83 4.86 -4.09
N GLN A 39 18.99 3.54 -4.18
CA GLN A 39 20.31 2.88 -4.19
C GLN A 39 21.20 3.33 -5.36
N GLN A 40 20.60 3.64 -6.51
CA GLN A 40 21.30 4.17 -7.68
C GLN A 40 21.67 5.66 -7.55
N GLY A 41 21.31 6.34 -6.45
CA GLY A 41 21.54 7.77 -6.26
C GLY A 41 20.71 8.67 -7.20
N LYS A 42 19.78 8.10 -7.97
CA LYS A 42 18.94 8.82 -8.95
C LYS A 42 17.76 9.53 -8.32
N ILE A 43 17.28 9.03 -7.18
CA ILE A 43 16.20 9.67 -6.42
C ILE A 43 16.65 9.85 -4.98
N LEU A 44 16.97 11.11 -4.68
CA LEU A 44 16.90 11.74 -3.37
C LEU A 44 17.56 11.00 -2.19
N GLN A 45 18.85 11.30 -1.98
CA GLN A 45 19.55 11.07 -0.71
C GLN A 45 18.81 11.67 0.51
N GLY A 46 17.88 12.60 0.29
CA GLY A 46 17.09 13.26 1.34
C GLY A 46 15.64 12.81 1.44
N TYR A 47 15.25 11.53 1.25
CA TYR A 47 13.90 11.05 1.61
C TYR A 47 13.98 9.83 2.53
N LYS A 48 13.27 9.84 3.67
CA LYS A 48 13.23 8.74 4.63
C LYS A 48 11.84 8.10 4.64
N VAL A 49 11.78 6.77 4.78
CA VAL A 49 10.52 6.09 5.11
C VAL A 49 10.18 6.41 6.56
N VAL A 50 9.09 7.13 6.79
CA VAL A 50 8.74 7.60 8.13
C VAL A 50 7.69 6.72 8.79
N SER A 51 6.75 6.16 8.03
CA SER A 51 5.67 5.34 8.59
C SER A 51 4.96 4.48 7.56
N LYS A 52 4.26 3.43 8.05
CA LYS A 52 3.25 2.69 7.30
C LYS A 52 1.87 3.22 7.71
N ILE A 53 1.16 3.88 6.79
CA ILE A 53 -0.15 4.48 7.07
C ILE A 53 -1.24 3.60 6.43
N PRO A 54 -2.31 3.25 7.17
CA PRO A 54 -3.46 2.58 6.58
C PRO A 54 -4.16 3.51 5.60
N LYS A 55 -4.43 3.01 4.40
CA LYS A 55 -5.26 3.66 3.39
C LYS A 55 -6.38 2.71 3.03
N THR A 56 -7.61 3.20 3.17
CA THR A 56 -8.82 2.45 2.81
C THR A 56 -9.22 2.76 1.37
N PHE A 57 -9.46 1.70 0.61
CA PHE A 57 -9.97 1.74 -0.76
C PHE A 57 -11.40 1.23 -0.75
N LYS A 58 -12.34 2.06 -1.19
CA LYS A 58 -13.75 1.66 -1.37
C LYS A 58 -13.87 0.91 -2.69
N THR A 59 -14.40 -0.31 -2.68
CA THR A 59 -14.70 -1.08 -3.90
C THR A 59 -16.14 -1.56 -3.89
N GLU A 60 -16.63 -2.09 -5.00
CA GLU A 60 -17.98 -2.68 -5.13
C GLU A 60 -18.21 -3.86 -4.17
N TYR A 61 -17.11 -4.50 -3.75
CA TYR A 61 -17.13 -5.59 -2.78
C TYR A 61 -17.05 -5.06 -1.34
N GLY A 62 -16.75 -3.77 -1.16
CA GLY A 62 -16.70 -2.95 0.05
C GLY A 62 -15.28 -2.55 0.48
N ASP A 63 -15.14 -2.04 1.69
CA ASP A 63 -13.93 -1.30 2.10
C ASP A 63 -12.72 -2.21 2.34
N ASN A 64 -11.59 -1.90 1.68
CA ASN A 64 -10.34 -2.64 1.78
C ASN A 64 -9.25 -1.74 2.35
N THR A 65 -8.75 -2.05 3.55
CA THR A 65 -7.70 -1.24 4.21
C THR A 65 -6.34 -1.87 4.00
N VAL A 66 -5.41 -1.11 3.41
CA VAL A 66 -4.04 -1.55 3.11
C VAL A 66 -3.03 -0.57 3.70
N LYS A 67 -1.93 -1.09 4.26
CA LYS A 67 -0.85 -0.25 4.81
C LYS A 67 0.10 0.15 3.68
N ARG A 68 0.24 1.45 3.43
CA ARG A 68 1.19 2.00 2.45
C ARG A 68 2.36 2.68 3.15
N ARG A 69 3.57 2.54 2.61
CA ARG A 69 4.75 3.30 3.09
C ARG A 69 4.64 4.77 2.71
N ARG A 70 4.92 5.66 3.66
CA ARG A 70 5.03 7.11 3.44
C ARG A 70 6.49 7.52 3.42
N TYR A 71 6.89 8.13 2.32
CA TYR A 71 8.19 8.77 2.15
C TYR A 71 8.02 10.26 2.46
N VAL A 72 8.92 10.82 3.26
CA VAL A 72 8.96 12.25 3.57
C VAL A 72 10.35 12.76 3.17
N LYS A 73 10.39 13.96 2.58
CA LYS A 73 11.63 14.66 2.32
C LYS A 73 12.31 14.93 3.66
N TYR A 74 13.44 14.29 3.85
CA TYR A 74 14.41 14.60 4.88
C TYR A 74 15.05 15.94 4.52
N ASP A 75 14.59 17.02 5.15
CA ASP A 75 15.30 18.30 5.08
C ASP A 75 16.61 18.14 5.85
N GLU A 76 17.73 18.19 5.12
CA GLU A 76 19.09 18.18 5.70
C GLU A 76 19.33 19.36 6.66
N GLU A 77 18.47 20.39 6.65
CA GLU A 77 18.57 21.55 7.54
C GLU A 77 18.41 21.22 9.03
N LYS A 78 17.82 20.07 9.39
CA LYS A 78 17.81 19.59 10.79
C LYS A 78 19.13 18.96 11.25
N LYS A 79 20.17 18.95 10.41
CA LYS A 79 21.55 18.59 10.77
C LYS A 79 22.37 19.82 11.24
N LYS A 80 21.70 20.88 11.69
CA LYS A 80 22.23 21.86 12.66
C LYS A 80 21.43 21.58 13.95
N ILE A 81 21.97 21.10 15.06
CA ILE A 81 23.26 21.27 15.75
C ILE A 81 23.63 19.94 16.41
#